data_AF-A0A932XPG6-F1
#
_entry.id   AF-A0A932XPG6-F1
#
_cell.length_a   1.000
_cell.length_b   1.000
_cell.length_c   1.000
_cell.angle_alpha   90.00
_cell.angle_beta   90.00
_cell.angle_gamma   90.00
#
_symmetry.space_group_name_H-M   'P 1'
#
loop_
_entity.id
_entity.type
_entity.pdbx_description
1 polymer ?
#
loop_
_entity_poly.entity_id
_entity_poly.type
_entity_poly.pdbx_seq_one_letter_code
_entity_poly.pdbx_strand_id
1 'polypeptide(L)' 'MKWRISWHIIKAESIPVGDVLGHIVGAGEFGGLAFFENGEVATVSAKYTVDYTNGTGPH' A
#
# COMPACT_ATOMS: atom_id res chain seq x y z
N MET A 1 -5.46 -18.68 -13.01
CA MET A 1 -5.28 -18.71 -11.54
C MET A 1 -6.04 -17.50 -11.00
N LYS A 2 -7.21 -17.73 -10.40
CA LYS A 2 -8.14 -16.70 -9.93
C LYS A 2 -8.25 -16.81 -8.41
N TRP A 3 -7.56 -15.93 -7.71
CA TRP A 3 -7.62 -15.81 -6.26
C TRP A 3 -8.15 -14.42 -5.89
N ARG A 4 -8.64 -14.26 -4.65
CA ARG A 4 -9.22 -13.00 -4.15
C ARG A 4 -8.50 -12.58 -2.88
N ILE A 5 -8.24 -11.29 -2.74
CA ILE A 5 -7.85 -10.67 -1.48
C ILE A 5 -8.96 -9.76 -0.98
N SER A 6 -9.27 -9.86 0.30
CA SER A 6 -9.93 -8.78 1.05
C SER A 6 -8.90 -8.22 2.03
N TRP A 7 -8.52 -6.96 1.82
CA TRP A 7 -7.51 -6.29 2.64
C TRP A 7 -8.02 -4.92 3.10
N HIS A 8 -7.49 -4.45 4.21
CA HIS A 8 -7.76 -3.16 4.79
C HIS A 8 -6.45 -2.50 5.23
N ILE A 9 -6.45 -1.16 5.21
CA ILE A 9 -5.34 -0.37 5.72
C ILE A 9 -5.40 -0.41 7.25
N ILE A 10 -4.31 -0.84 7.87
CA ILE A 10 -4.14 -0.81 9.33
C ILE A 10 -3.62 0.57 9.74
N LYS A 11 -2.61 1.05 9.03
CA LYS A 11 -1.99 2.35 9.25
C LYS A 11 -1.55 2.95 7.92
N ALA A 12 -1.78 4.24 7.73
CA ALA A 12 -1.23 4.99 6.62
C ALA A 12 -0.88 6.40 7.09
N GLU A 13 0.32 6.85 6.76
CA GLU A 13 0.82 8.18 7.08
C GLU A 13 1.45 8.79 5.82
N SER A 14 1.38 10.11 5.72
CA SER A 14 2.02 10.90 4.69
C SER A 14 2.88 11.96 5.38
N ILE A 15 4.16 11.97 5.05
CA ILE A 15 5.17 12.80 5.71
C ILE A 15 5.74 13.74 4.64
N PRO A 16 5.51 15.05 4.73
CA PRO A 16 6.19 16.02 3.88
C PRO A 16 7.69 15.97 4.14
N VAL A 17 8.50 15.90 3.08
CA VAL A 17 9.97 15.80 3.20
C VAL A 17 10.61 17.19 3.27
N GLY A 18 10.06 18.16 2.55
CA GLY A 18 10.46 19.58 2.65
C GLY A 18 11.73 19.97 1.86
N ASP A 19 12.29 19.05 1.10
CA ASP A 19 13.44 19.27 0.18
C ASP A 19 13.01 19.83 -1.18
N VAL A 20 11.86 19.38 -1.71
CA VAL A 20 11.24 19.86 -2.95
C VAL A 20 9.74 20.10 -2.73
N LEU A 21 9.18 21.08 -3.45
CA LEU A 21 7.75 21.41 -3.33
C LEU A 21 6.89 20.20 -3.66
N GLY A 22 6.02 19.81 -2.73
CA GLY A 22 5.10 18.70 -2.90
C GLY A 22 5.71 17.31 -2.71
N HIS A 23 6.99 17.20 -2.31
CA HIS A 23 7.59 15.91 -1.99
C HIS A 23 6.98 15.32 -0.71
N ILE A 24 6.38 14.13 -0.84
CA ILE A 24 5.77 13.37 0.25
C ILE A 24 6.34 11.95 0.26
N VAL A 25 6.70 11.47 1.45
CA VAL A 25 6.90 10.05 1.72
C VAL A 25 5.65 9.49 2.37
N GLY A 26 5.03 8.51 1.72
CA GLY A 26 3.96 7.70 2.28
C GLY A 26 4.54 6.45 2.94
N ALA A 27 4.02 6.09 4.11
CA ALA A 27 4.29 4.80 4.74
C ALA A 27 2.99 4.19 5.23
N GLY A 28 2.87 2.88 5.14
CA GLY A 28 1.69 2.21 5.67
C GLY A 28 1.83 0.72 5.84
N GLU A 29 0.81 0.18 6.47
CA GLU A 29 0.66 -1.23 6.78
C GLU A 29 -0.76 -1.65 6.40
N PHE A 30 -0.86 -2.82 5.80
CA PHE A 30 -2.14 -3.43 5.50
C PHE A 30 -2.21 -4.89 5.91
N GLY A 31 -3.41 -5.28 6.33
CA GLY A 31 -3.76 -6.62 6.74
C GLY A 31 -4.97 -7.13 5.97
N GLY A 32 -5.12 -8.44 5.89
CA GLY A 32 -6.25 -9.02 5.18
C GLY A 32 -6.27 -10.54 5.14
N LEU A 33 -7.15 -11.05 4.28
CA LEU A 33 -7.30 -12.47 3.99
C LEU A 33 -7.19 -12.71 2.49
N ALA A 34 -6.42 -13.74 2.12
CA ALA A 34 -6.39 -14.31 0.79
C ALA A 34 -7.26 -15.56 0.76
N PHE A 35 -8.10 -15.67 -0.26
CA PHE A 35 -8.99 -16.81 -0.51
C PHE A 35 -8.51 -17.53 -1.77
N PHE A 36 -8.18 -18.81 -1.64
CA PHE A 36 -7.66 -19.65 -2.73
C PHE A 36 -8.76 -20.52 -3.35
N GLU A 37 -8.53 -21.01 -4.57
CA GLU A 37 -9.51 -21.83 -5.32
C GLU A 37 -9.84 -23.16 -4.62
N ASN A 38 -8.91 -23.71 -3.84
CA ASN A 38 -9.08 -24.93 -3.06
C ASN A 38 -9.84 -24.71 -1.73
N GLY A 39 -10.31 -23.49 -1.45
CA GLY A 39 -11.00 -23.14 -0.22
C GLY A 39 -10.08 -22.81 0.96
N GLU A 40 -8.76 -22.90 0.80
CA GLU A 40 -7.82 -22.44 1.83
C GLU A 40 -7.91 -20.92 2.00
N VAL A 41 -7.61 -20.48 3.23
CA VAL A 41 -7.58 -19.07 3.61
C VAL A 41 -6.25 -18.79 4.28
N ALA A 42 -5.57 -17.72 3.84
CA ALA A 42 -4.34 -17.25 4.47
C ALA A 42 -4.48 -15.80 4.93
N THR A 43 -3.68 -15.42 5.92
CA THR A 43 -3.52 -14.03 6.34
C THR A 43 -2.58 -13.29 5.40
N VAL A 44 -2.97 -12.08 5.00
CA VAL A 44 -2.12 -11.12 4.28
C VAL A 44 -1.65 -10.08 5.29
N SER A 45 -0.35 -9.82 5.31
CA SER A 45 0.27 -8.74 6.09
C SER A 45 1.40 -8.17 5.27
N ALA A 46 1.37 -6.87 5.02
CA ALA A 46 2.44 -6.20 4.31
C ALA A 46 2.58 -4.74 4.71
N LYS A 47 3.80 -4.24 4.52
CA LYS A 47 4.18 -2.85 4.76
C LYS A 47 4.60 -2.26 3.44
N TYR A 48 4.29 -0.98 3.24
CA TYR A 48 4.67 -0.26 2.04
C TYR A 48 5.28 1.10 2.40
N THR A 49 6.14 1.56 1.50
CA THR A 49 6.64 2.94 1.46
C THR A 49 6.47 3.44 0.03
N VAL A 50 6.01 4.68 -0.12
CA VAL A 50 5.91 5.36 -1.41
C VAL A 50 6.70 6.65 -1.31
N ASP A 51 7.54 6.90 -2.29
CA ASP A 51 8.19 8.20 -2.49
C ASP A 51 7.46 8.91 -3.62
N TYR A 52 6.89 10.06 -3.31
CA TYR A 52 6.24 10.92 -4.28
C TYR A 52 7.02 12.22 -4.41
N THR A 53 8.07 12.16 -5.22
CA THR A 53 8.82 13.34 -5.64
C THR A 53 8.24 13.84 -6.97
N ASN A 54 7.67 15.04 -6.96
CA ASN A 54 7.11 15.76 -8.11
C ASN A 54 5.78 15.20 -8.67
N GLY A 55 4.68 15.90 -8.39
CA GLY A 55 3.34 15.51 -8.86
C GLY A 55 3.04 15.75 -10.35
N THR A 56 4.07 15.96 -11.17
CA THR A 56 3.96 16.25 -12.61
C THR A 56 4.64 15.18 -13.47
N GLY A 57 4.54 13.89 -13.11
CA GLY A 57 4.84 12.83 -14.07
C GLY A 57 3.99 13.02 -15.34
N PRO A 58 4.51 12.80 -16.55
CA PRO A 58 3.72 12.96 -17.77
C PRO A 58 2.55 11.97 -17.72
N HIS A 59 1.33 12.50 -17.74
CA HIS A 59 0.12 11.74 -18.03
C HIS A 59 0.20 11.10 -19.42
#